data_AF-A0A3D5UR95-F1
#
_entry.id   AF-A0A3D5UR95-F1
#
_cell.length_a   1.000
_cell.length_b   1.000
_cell.length_c   1.000
_cell.angle_alpha   90.00
_cell.angle_beta   90.00
_cell.angle_gamma   90.00
#
_symmetry.space_group_name_H-M   'P 1'
#
loop_
_entity.id
_entity.type
_entity.pdbx_description
1 polymer ?
#
loop_
_entity_poly.entity_id
_entity_poly.type
_entity_poly.pdbx_seq_one_letter_code
_entity_poly.pdbx_strand_id
1 'polypeptide(L)'
;MDAVLAVFTWIIDAGASVMMPMILLVMGLALGQKFSEVFRAAITFGIAFIGLNLVIGLMVETITPVINELVEVYGLKNNAVDIGWPA
;
A
#
# COMPACT_ATOMS: atom_id res chain seq x y z
N MET A 1 -5.50 14.49 -24.67
CA MET A 1 -4.50 13.55 -24.14
C MET A 1 -4.01 14.03 -22.77
N ASP A 2 -3.68 15.32 -22.64
CA ASP A 2 -3.22 15.93 -21.38
C ASP A 2 -4.22 15.85 -20.23
N ALA A 3 -5.50 16.05 -20.48
CA ALA A 3 -6.54 15.95 -19.45
C ALA A 3 -6.68 14.52 -18.88
N VAL A 4 -6.44 13.49 -19.70
CA VAL A 4 -6.48 12.09 -19.24
C VAL A 4 -5.24 11.81 -18.41
N LEU A 5 -4.05 12.20 -18.89
CA LEU A 5 -2.80 12.04 -18.15
C LEU A 5 -2.84 12.76 -16.80
N ALA A 6 -3.39 13.97 -16.74
CA ALA A 6 -3.51 14.74 -15.50
C ALA A 6 -4.34 14.02 -14.42
N VAL A 7 -5.41 13.32 -14.82
CA VAL A 7 -6.22 12.52 -13.89
C VAL A 7 -5.45 11.30 -13.40
N PHE A 8 -4.72 10.61 -14.27
CA PHE A 8 -3.90 9.46 -13.88
C PHE A 8 -2.75 9.85 -12.96
N THR A 9 -2.02 10.94 -13.25
CA THR A 9 -0.96 11.43 -12.35
C THR A 9 -1.53 11.83 -11.00
N TRP A 10 -2.68 12.49 -10.96
CA TRP A 10 -3.34 12.84 -9.70
C TRP A 10 -3.69 11.60 -8.86
N ILE A 11 -4.14 10.51 -9.47
CA ILE A 11 -4.43 9.24 -8.78
C ILE A 11 -3.15 8.56 -8.28
N ILE A 12 -2.08 8.61 -9.07
CA ILE A 12 -0.79 8.02 -8.71
C ILE A 12 -0.15 8.79 -7.55
N ASP A 13 -0.19 10.12 -7.60
CA ASP A 13 0.36 10.99 -6.57
C ASP A 13 -0.40 10.89 -5.23
N ALA A 14 -1.67 10.50 -5.27
CA ALA A 14 -2.47 10.23 -4.07
C ALA A 14 -2.02 8.98 -3.29
N GLY A 15 -1.15 8.15 -3.90
CA GLY A 15 -0.53 6.98 -3.27
C GLY A 15 -1.36 5.70 -3.33
N ALA A 16 -0.70 4.58 -2.98
CA ALA A 16 -1.29 3.23 -3.05
C ALA A 16 -2.57 3.08 -2.20
N SER A 17 -2.66 3.83 -1.09
CA SER A 17 -3.81 3.84 -0.19
C SER A 17 -5.09 4.41 -0.83
N VAL A 18 -4.96 5.27 -1.84
CA VAL A 18 -6.08 5.86 -2.59
C VAL A 18 -6.29 5.13 -3.92
N MET A 19 -5.20 4.69 -4.55
CA MET A 19 -5.23 3.97 -5.81
C MET A 19 -5.96 2.62 -5.70
N MET A 20 -5.71 1.83 -4.66
CA MET A 20 -6.35 0.50 -4.54
C MET A 20 -7.87 0.58 -4.35
N PRO A 21 -8.43 1.42 -3.46
CA PRO A 21 -9.88 1.63 -3.37
C PRO A 21 -10.51 2.03 -4.71
N MET A 22 -9.84 2.89 -5.48
CA MET A 22 -10.31 3.30 -6.81
C MET A 22 -10.35 2.13 -7.79
N ILE A 23 -9.31 1.29 -7.83
CA ILE A 23 -9.26 0.10 -8.69
C ILE A 23 -10.39 -0.87 -8.30
N LEU A 24 -10.58 -1.15 -7.01
CA LEU A 24 -11.65 -2.01 -6.53
C LEU A 24 -13.03 -1.45 -6.88
N LEU A 25 -13.18 -0.13 -6.84
CA LEU A 25 -14.43 0.53 -7.15
C LEU A 25 -14.78 0.40 -8.63
N VAL A 26 -13.81 0.64 -9.52
CA VAL A 26 -13.99 0.46 -10.97
C VAL A 26 -14.25 -1.00 -11.32
N MET A 27 -13.49 -1.93 -10.74
CA MET A 27 -13.66 -3.37 -10.99
C MET A 27 -15.01 -3.88 -10.48
N GLY A 28 -15.43 -3.51 -9.27
CA GLY A 28 -16.70 -3.93 -8.69
C GLY A 28 -17.90 -3.46 -9.54
N LEU A 29 -17.84 -2.22 -10.03
CA LEU A 29 -18.86 -1.69 -10.94
C LEU A 29 -18.85 -2.40 -12.30
N ALA A 30 -17.67 -2.67 -12.86
CA ALA A 30 -17.53 -3.38 -14.13
C ALA A 30 -18.08 -4.82 -14.06
N LEU A 31 -18.02 -5.46 -12.89
CA LEU A 31 -18.59 -6.77 -12.62
C LEU A 31 -20.09 -6.74 -12.30
N GLY A 32 -20.74 -5.56 -12.34
CA GLY A 32 -22.18 -5.41 -12.17
C GLY A 32 -22.67 -5.34 -10.73
N GLN A 33 -21.79 -5.10 -9.75
CA GLN A 33 -22.23 -4.84 -8.37
C GLN A 33 -22.87 -3.46 -8.22
N LYS A 34 -23.73 -3.32 -7.21
CA LYS A 34 -24.37 -2.04 -6.88
C LYS A 34 -23.33 -1.05 -6.37
N PHE A 35 -23.40 0.20 -6.85
CA PHE A 35 -22.49 1.27 -6.43
C PHE A 35 -22.39 1.43 -4.91
N SER A 36 -23.52 1.34 -4.20
CA SER A 36 -23.55 1.48 -2.74
C SER A 36 -22.78 0.37 -2.00
N GLU A 37 -22.73 -0.83 -2.57
CA GLU A 37 -22.03 -1.98 -1.99
C GLU A 37 -20.53 -1.85 -2.26
N VAL A 38 -20.16 -1.59 -3.52
CA VAL A 38 -18.78 -1.44 -3.97
C VAL A 38 -18.11 -0.25 -3.30
N PHE A 39 -18.79 0.88 -3.19
CA PHE A 39 -18.25 2.09 -2.56
C PHE A 39 -17.92 1.86 -1.08
N ARG A 40 -18.80 1.17 -0.35
CA ARG A 40 -18.55 0.77 1.04
C ARG A 40 -17.35 -0.17 1.13
N ALA A 41 -17.30 -1.19 0.27
CA ALA A 41 -16.20 -2.14 0.23
C ALA A 41 -14.85 -1.46 -0.07
N ALA A 42 -14.81 -0.54 -1.04
CA ALA A 42 -13.62 0.23 -1.39
C ALA A 42 -13.11 1.09 -0.22
N ILE A 43 -14.01 1.77 0.50
CA ILE A 43 -13.64 2.55 1.69
C ILE A 43 -13.14 1.64 2.82
N THR A 44 -13.83 0.53 3.09
CA THR A 44 -13.40 -0.45 4.10
C THR A 44 -12.00 -0.98 3.79
N PHE A 45 -11.72 -1.27 2.51
CA PHE A 45 -10.39 -1.66 2.07
C PHE A 45 -9.35 -0.56 2.31
N GLY A 46 -9.67 0.69 1.96
CA GLY A 46 -8.76 1.82 2.21
C GLY A 46 -8.40 1.97 3.68
N ILE A 47 -9.37 1.87 4.59
CA ILE A 47 -9.14 1.91 6.05
C ILE A 47 -8.26 0.73 6.49
N ALA A 48 -8.55 -0.49 6.01
CA ALA A 48 -7.75 -1.67 6.33
C ALA A 48 -6.29 -1.52 5.84
N PHE A 49 -6.10 -0.96 4.65
CA PHE A 49 -4.77 -0.76 4.07
C PHE A 49 -3.95 0.27 4.86
N ILE A 50 -4.58 1.34 5.34
CA ILE A 50 -3.91 2.31 6.24
C ILE A 50 -3.48 1.62 7.54
N GLY A 51 -4.37 0.83 8.15
CA GLY A 51 -4.05 0.07 9.37
C GLY A 51 -2.91 -0.93 9.17
N LEU A 52 -2.91 -1.66 8.05
CA LEU A 52 -1.84 -2.60 7.69
C LEU A 52 -0.49 -1.89 7.57
N ASN A 53 -0.42 -0.78 6.83
CA ASN A 53 0.81 -0.01 6.65
C ASN A 53 1.34 0.56 7.97
N LEU A 54 0.44 1.00 8.86
CA LEU A 54 0.83 1.44 10.20
C LEU A 54 1.53 0.31 10.97
N VAL A 55 0.93 -0.89 11.00
CA VAL A 55 1.48 -2.04 11.73
C VAL A 55 2.83 -2.47 11.12
N ILE A 56 2.91 -2.53 9.79
CA ILE A 56 4.17 -2.87 9.10
C ILE A 56 5.24 -1.83 9.43
N GLY A 57 4.93 -0.54 9.37
CA GLY A 57 5.87 0.54 9.71
C GLY A 57 6.43 0.38 11.13
N LEU A 58 5.55 0.12 12.11
CA LEU A 58 5.96 -0.15 13.50
C LEU A 58 6.84 -1.41 13.62
N MET A 59 6.50 -2.48 12.90
CA MET A 59 7.31 -3.69 12.86
C MET A 59 8.69 -3.42 12.27
N VAL A 60 8.78 -2.70 11.14
CA VAL A 60 10.06 -2.37 10.50
C VAL A 60 10.90 -1.50 11.43
N GLU A 61 10.32 -0.44 12.01
CA GLU A 61 11.01 0.47 12.94
C GLU A 61 11.62 -0.27 14.15
N THR A 62 10.90 -1.27 14.67
CA THR A 62 11.37 -2.07 15.82
C THR A 62 12.38 -3.14 15.44
N ILE A 63 12.28 -3.73 14.24
CA ILE A 63 13.13 -4.84 13.79
C ILE A 63 14.43 -4.34 13.13
N THR A 64 14.43 -3.21 12.43
CA THR A 64 15.61 -2.63 11.76
C THR A 64 16.85 -2.52 12.66
N PRO A 65 16.80 -1.99 13.90
CA PRO A 65 18.00 -1.91 14.75
C PRO A 65 18.57 -3.29 15.08
N VAL A 66 17.71 -4.28 15.35
CA VAL A 66 18.13 -5.66 15.65
C VAL A 66 18.79 -6.31 14.43
N ILE A 67 18.22 -6.11 13.24
CA ILE A 67 18.82 -6.61 12.00
C ILE A 67 20.19 -5.98 11.75
N ASN A 68 20.34 -4.68 11.95
CA ASN A 68 21.62 -3.99 11.76
C ASN A 68 22.70 -4.52 12.72
N GLU A 69 22.35 -4.77 13.98
CA GLU A 69 23.27 -5.35 14.96
C GLU A 69 23.68 -6.80 14.59
N LEU A 70 22.74 -7.61 14.09
CA LEU A 70 23.05 -8.94 13.56
C LEU A 70 24.02 -8.86 12.37
N VAL A 71 23.85 -7.89 11.47
CA VAL A 71 24.74 -7.70 10.33
C VAL A 71 26.17 -7.38 10.79
N GLU A 72 26.33 -6.53 11.80
CA GLU A 72 27.64 -6.20 12.38
C GLU A 72 28.29 -7.40 13.09
N VAL A 73 27.54 -8.12 13.93
CA VAL A 73 28.06 -9.27 14.71
C VAL A 73 28.52 -10.41 13.81
N TYR A 74 27.74 -10.73 12.77
CA TYR A 74 28.05 -11.83 11.85
C TYR A 74 28.93 -11.41 10.67
N GLY A 75 29.32 -10.13 10.59
CA GLY A 75 30.15 -9.59 9.50
C GLY A 75 29.49 -9.73 8.12
N LEU A 76 28.16 -9.73 8.08
CA LEU A 76 27.39 -9.88 6.84
C LEU A 76 27.45 -8.57 6.04
N LYS A 77 27.40 -8.66 4.71
CA LYS A 77 27.20 -7.51 3.82
C LYS A 77 25.78 -7.55 3.27
N ASN A 78 24.81 -7.13 4.07
CA ASN A 78 23.42 -7.02 3.60
C ASN A 78 23.18 -5.62 3.03
N ASN A 79 22.75 -5.55 1.77
CA ASN A 79 22.39 -4.30 1.09
C ASN A 79 20.89 -3.94 1.21
N ALA A 80 20.04 -4.87 1.66
CA ALA A 80 18.60 -4.67 1.74
C ALA A 80 17.96 -5.58 2.78
N VAL A 81 16.85 -5.12 3.36
CA VAL A 81 15.93 -5.91 4.19
C VAL A 81 14.63 -6.03 3.42
N ASP A 82 14.22 -7.26 3.09
CA ASP A 82 12.95 -7.51 2.43
C ASP A 82 11.80 -7.44 3.45
N ILE A 83 10.94 -6.44 3.26
CA ILE A 83 9.77 -6.16 4.10
C ILE A 83 8.46 -6.63 3.45
N GLY A 84 8.53 -7.27 2.28
CA GLY A 84 7.40 -7.80 1.52
C GLY A 84 6.65 -6.74 0.69
N TRP A 85 5.55 -7.18 0.06
CA TRP A 85 4.66 -6.34 -0.77
C TRP A 85 3.35 -6.04 -0.03
N PRO A 86 3.40 -5.07 0.89
CA PRO A 86 2.60 -3.85 0.75
C PRO A 86 3.30 -2.57 1.27
N ALA A 87 4.59 -2.67 1.63
CA ALA A 87 5.40 -1.60 2.21
C ALA A 87 5.92 -0.59 1.18
#